data_AF-A0AAF0TNB5-F1
#
_entry.id   AF-A0AAF0TNB5-F1
#
_cell.length_a   1.000
_cell.length_b   1.000
_cell.length_c   1.000
_cell.angle_alpha   90.00
_cell.angle_beta   90.00
_cell.angle_gamma   90.00
#
_symmetry.space_group_name_H-M   'P 1'
#
loop_
_entity.id
_entity.type
_entity.pdbx_description
1 polymer ?
#
loop_
_entity_poly.entity_id
_entity_poly.type
_entity_poly.pdbx_seq_one_letter_code
_entity_poly.pdbx_strand_id
1 'polypeptide(L)'
;MNPPEFLGSQIGEDPQNFIDEVKKIFEVMHVTGNDQVELASYQLKDVAHIWYTQWKESRGTNVAPITWDCFSETFLDKFFP
;
A
#
# COMPACT_ATOMS: atom_id res chain seq x y z
N MET A 1 2.15 -8.40 -17.05
CA MET A 1 2.18 -7.01 -16.59
C MET A 1 3.27 -6.88 -15.56
N ASN A 2 4.02 -5.77 -15.55
CA ASN A 2 4.91 -5.50 -14.44
C ASN A 2 4.07 -4.86 -13.33
N PRO A 3 4.13 -5.39 -12.10
CA PRO A 3 3.44 -4.78 -10.98
C PRO A 3 4.00 -3.36 -10.74
N PRO A 4 3.17 -2.35 -10.40
CA PRO A 4 3.66 -1.02 -10.04
C PRO A 4 4.56 -1.10 -8.80
N GLU A 5 5.63 -0.30 -8.75
CA GLU A 5 6.47 -0.17 -7.55
C GLU A 5 6.33 1.25 -7.01
N PHE A 6 6.46 1.38 -5.68
CA PHE A 6 6.48 2.68 -5.02
C PHE A 6 7.59 2.72 -3.98
N LEU A 7 8.55 3.62 -4.17
CA LEU A 7 9.74 3.78 -3.33
C LEU A 7 9.44 4.71 -2.14
N GLY A 8 8.62 5.73 -2.35
CA GLY A 8 8.29 6.76 -1.36
C GLY A 8 9.43 7.75 -1.10
N SER A 9 10.50 7.69 -1.90
CA SER A 9 11.69 8.54 -1.79
C SER A 9 11.98 9.32 -3.08
N GLN A 10 11.34 8.98 -4.20
CA GLN A 10 11.63 9.59 -5.49
C GLN A 10 10.73 10.80 -5.76
N ILE A 11 11.36 11.90 -6.20
CA ILE A 11 10.66 13.11 -6.63
C ILE A 11 9.81 12.79 -7.86
N GLY A 12 8.53 13.15 -7.80
CA GLY A 12 7.58 12.93 -8.89
C GLY A 12 6.87 11.57 -8.84
N GLU A 13 7.12 10.74 -7.83
CA GLU A 13 6.20 9.63 -7.54
C GLU A 13 4.83 10.19 -7.18
N ASP A 14 3.78 9.55 -7.71
CA ASP A 14 2.39 9.90 -7.44
C ASP A 14 1.76 8.75 -6.61
N PRO A 15 1.52 8.98 -5.30
CA PRO A 15 0.91 7.98 -4.42
C PRO A 15 -0.51 7.60 -4.86
N GLN A 16 -1.28 8.54 -5.43
CA GLN A 16 -2.63 8.26 -5.89
C GLN A 16 -2.61 7.36 -7.11
N ASN A 17 -1.74 7.66 -8.08
CA ASN A 17 -1.57 6.80 -9.26
C ASN A 17 -1.13 5.38 -8.88
N PHE A 18 -0.25 5.22 -7.89
CA PHE A 18 0.11 3.90 -7.37
C PHE A 18 -1.11 3.11 -6.86
N ILE A 19 -1.95 3.74 -6.02
CA ILE A 19 -3.18 3.12 -5.48
C ILE A 19 -4.13 2.73 -6.63
N ASP A 20 -4.29 3.58 -7.63
CA ASP A 20 -5.19 3.35 -8.75
C ASP A 20 -4.73 2.18 -9.64
N GLU A 21 -3.43 2.08 -9.93
CA GLU A 21 -2.87 0.95 -10.69
C GLU A 21 -2.96 -0.37 -9.93
N VAL A 22 -2.71 -0.36 -8.62
CA VAL A 22 -2.87 -1.55 -7.77
C VAL A 22 -4.35 -1.99 -7.71
N LYS A 23 -5.29 -1.06 -7.58
CA LYS A 23 -6.74 -1.35 -7.61
C LYS A 23 -7.16 -2.02 -8.91
N LYS A 24 -6.70 -1.54 -10.07
CA LYS A 24 -6.99 -2.15 -11.38
C LYS A 24 -6.53 -3.60 -11.43
N ILE A 25 -5.35 -3.91 -10.89
CA ILE A 25 -4.84 -5.29 -10.81
C ILE A 25 -5.74 -6.15 -9.93
N PHE A 26 -6.16 -5.65 -8.76
CA PHE A 26 -7.04 -6.39 -7.87
C PHE A 26 -8.42 -6.65 -8.46
N GLU A 27 -8.98 -5.70 -9.19
CA GLU A 27 -10.25 -5.86 -9.91
C GLU A 27 -10.16 -6.97 -10.96
N VAL A 28 -9.10 -6.96 -11.78
CA VAL A 28 -8.87 -7.98 -12.82
C VAL A 28 -8.64 -9.37 -12.22
N MET A 29 -7.96 -9.43 -11.07
CA MET A 29 -7.61 -10.69 -10.39
C MET A 29 -8.68 -11.16 -9.38
N HIS A 30 -9.74 -10.39 -9.17
CA HIS A 30 -10.76 -10.63 -8.14
C HIS A 30 -10.19 -10.79 -6.72
N VAL A 31 -9.15 -10.01 -6.38
CA VAL A 31 -8.57 -9.98 -5.04
C VAL A 31 -9.45 -9.15 -4.12
N THR A 32 -9.77 -9.66 -2.93
CA THR A 32 -10.65 -8.99 -1.95
C THR A 32 -10.12 -9.11 -0.53
N GLY A 33 -10.50 -8.18 0.34
CA GLY A 33 -10.24 -8.28 1.78
C GLY A 33 -8.76 -8.09 2.14
N ASN A 34 -8.26 -8.90 3.06
CA ASN A 34 -6.91 -8.73 3.62
C ASN A 34 -5.80 -8.96 2.59
N ASP A 35 -6.04 -9.82 1.60
CA ASP A 35 -5.08 -10.14 0.53
C ASP A 35 -4.68 -8.89 -0.27
N GLN A 36 -5.57 -7.89 -0.38
CA GLN A 36 -5.28 -6.63 -1.07
C GLN A 36 -4.15 -5.85 -0.38
N VAL A 37 -4.17 -5.75 0.94
CA VAL A 37 -3.16 -5.00 1.70
C VAL A 37 -1.82 -5.75 1.68
N GLU A 38 -1.85 -7.08 1.83
CA GLU A 38 -0.64 -7.88 1.75
C GLU A 38 0.01 -7.77 0.36
N LEU A 39 -0.76 -7.94 -0.72
CA LEU A 39 -0.25 -7.81 -2.09
C LEU A 39 0.28 -6.42 -2.40
N ALA A 40 -0.42 -5.36 -1.98
CA ALA A 40 0.08 -4.00 -2.16
C ALA A 40 1.36 -3.75 -1.37
N SER A 41 1.52 -4.35 -0.18
CA SER A 41 2.75 -4.19 0.60
C SER A 41 3.99 -4.80 -0.07
N TYR A 42 3.83 -5.84 -0.90
CA TYR A 42 4.93 -6.40 -1.69
C TYR A 42 5.44 -5.45 -2.79
N GLN A 43 4.58 -4.52 -3.23
CA GLN A 43 4.88 -3.49 -4.22
C GLN A 43 5.64 -2.28 -3.63
N LEU A 44 5.55 -2.09 -2.31
CA LEU A 44 6.28 -1.04 -1.61
C LEU A 44 7.75 -1.41 -1.50
N LYS A 45 8.62 -0.44 -1.77
CA LYS A 45 10.08 -0.57 -1.73
C LYS A 45 10.66 0.56 -0.88
N ASP A 46 11.94 0.41 -0.52
CA ASP A 46 12.73 1.45 0.17
C ASP A 46 11.98 2.15 1.33
N VAL A 47 11.79 3.47 1.26
CA VAL A 47 11.16 4.27 2.31
C VAL A 47 9.71 3.84 2.56
N ALA A 48 8.97 3.52 1.50
CA ALA A 48 7.59 3.07 1.62
C ALA A 48 7.48 1.71 2.32
N HIS A 49 8.39 0.79 2.03
CA HIS A 49 8.44 -0.51 2.72
C HIS A 49 8.75 -0.33 4.21
N ILE A 50 9.78 0.48 4.54
CA ILE A 50 10.18 0.76 5.93
C ILE A 50 9.01 1.37 6.70
N TRP A 51 8.32 2.36 6.11
CA TRP A 51 7.14 2.98 6.71
C TRP A 51 6.04 1.94 6.98
N TYR A 52 5.71 1.11 6.00
CA TYR A 52 4.62 0.13 6.16
C TYR A 52 4.92 -0.86 7.28
N THR A 53 6.16 -1.35 7.38
CA THR A 53 6.57 -2.24 8.49
C THR A 53 6.39 -1.55 9.84
N GLN A 54 6.88 -0.33 10.00
CA GLN A 54 6.76 0.43 11.25
C GLN A 54 5.30 0.73 11.61
N TRP A 55 4.51 1.15 10.62
CA TRP A 55 3.09 1.42 10.79
C TRP A 55 2.33 0.15 11.21
N LYS A 56 2.58 -0.98 10.54
CA LYS A 56 1.98 -2.28 10.89
C LYS A 56 2.35 -2.72 12.31
N GLU A 57 3.62 -2.59 12.71
CA GLU A 57 4.09 -2.93 14.06
C GLU A 57 3.45 -2.06 15.15
N SER A 58 3.30 -0.75 14.88
CA SER A 58 2.71 0.21 15.84
C SER A 58 1.27 -0.11 16.24
N ARG A 59 0.55 -0.89 15.43
CA ARG A 59 -0.84 -1.27 15.71
C ARG A 59 -0.92 -2.38 16.78
N GLY A 60 0.13 -3.18 16.97
CA GLY A 60 0.13 -4.32 17.92
C GLY A 60 -0.51 -5.60 17.37
N THR A 61 -0.31 -6.72 18.06
CA THR A 61 -0.51 -8.08 17.54
C THR A 61 -1.96 -8.62 17.58
N ASN A 62 -2.88 -7.94 18.28
CA ASN A 62 -4.26 -8.39 18.49
C ASN A 62 -5.32 -7.46 17.87
N VAL A 63 -4.94 -6.66 16.86
CA VAL A 63 -5.87 -5.73 16.20
C VAL A 63 -6.48 -6.39 14.99
N ALA A 64 -7.72 -5.97 14.67
CA ALA A 64 -8.38 -6.35 13.43
C ALA A 64 -7.45 -6.16 12.22
N PRO A 65 -7.53 -7.04 11.19
CA PRO A 65 -6.75 -6.91 9.98
C PRO A 65 -6.86 -5.52 9.36
N ILE A 66 -5.78 -5.10 8.69
CA ILE A 66 -5.75 -3.83 7.99
C ILE A 66 -6.68 -3.95 6.78
N THR A 67 -7.74 -3.14 6.75
CA THR A 67 -8.61 -3.06 5.57
C THR A 67 -7.91 -2.28 4.46
N TRP A 68 -8.31 -2.54 3.22
CA TRP A 68 -7.81 -1.78 2.06
C TRP A 68 -8.02 -0.27 2.22
N ASP A 69 -9.20 0.15 2.68
CA ASP A 69 -9.52 1.57 2.88
C ASP A 69 -8.56 2.21 3.89
N CYS A 70 -8.36 1.57 5.05
CA CYS A 70 -7.45 2.05 6.09
C CYS A 70 -6.00 2.13 5.59
N PHE A 71 -5.54 1.14 4.81
CA PHE A 71 -4.24 1.17 4.17
C PHE A 71 -4.13 2.36 3.20
N SER A 72 -5.08 2.50 2.27
CA SER A 72 -5.02 3.52 1.22
C SER A 72 -5.09 4.94 1.79
N GLU A 73 -5.96 5.20 2.77
CA GLU A 73 -6.05 6.51 3.44
C GLU A 73 -4.74 6.85 4.17
N THR A 74 -4.19 5.93 4.95
CA THR A 74 -2.96 6.17 5.72
C THR A 74 -1.76 6.31 4.79
N PHE A 75 -1.71 5.54 3.70
CA PHE A 75 -0.66 5.62 2.69
C PHE A 75 -0.68 6.99 1.98
N LEU A 76 -1.85 7.48 1.58
CA LEU A 76 -1.99 8.78 0.95
C LEU A 76 -1.64 9.91 1.95
N ASP A 77 -2.15 9.87 3.18
CA ASP A 77 -1.78 10.86 4.22
C ASP A 77 -0.26 10.93 4.46
N LYS A 78 0.44 9.79 4.31
CA LYS A 78 1.88 9.72 4.51
C LYS A 78 2.70 10.30 3.35
N PHE A 79 2.32 9.99 2.11
CA PHE A 79 3.17 10.21 0.93
C PHE A 79 2.63 11.26 -0.04
N PHE A 80 1.36 11.64 0.09
CA PHE A 80 0.79 12.70 -0.74
C PHE A 80 1.26 14.07 -0.21
N PRO A 81 1.76 14.98 -1.07
CA PRO A 81 2.27 16.29 -0.67
C PRO A 81 1.25 17.22 -0.01
#